data_AF-A0A0F9BTJ0-F1
#
_entry.id   AF-A0A0F9BTJ0-F1
#
_cell.length_a   1.000
_cell.length_b   1.000
_cell.length_c   1.000
_cell.angle_alpha   90.00
_cell.angle_beta   90.00
_cell.angle_gamma   90.00
#
_symmetry.space_group_name_H-M   'P 1'
#
loop_
_entity.id
_entity.type
_entity.pdbx_description
1 polymer ?
#
loop_
_entity_poly.entity_id
_entity_poly.type
_entity_poly.pdbx_seq_one_letter_code
_entity_poly.pdbx_strand_id
1 'polypeptide(L)'
;MKRMKEIQISIKGIAGRKGEYVAYYRSEFLDATFCVCFKDNIVGAVALQSFSEMIKLKYERERVEFELTGERVEFKSRDLFEVMTGSRLDK
;
A
#
# COMPACT_ATOMS: atom_id res chain seq x y z
N MET A 1 -0.02 16.37 -23.38
CA MET A 1 -0.51 16.05 -22.02
C MET A 1 0.51 15.14 -21.34
N LYS A 2 1.20 15.60 -20.28
CA LYS A 2 2.10 14.75 -19.49
C LYS A 2 1.25 13.71 -18.76
N ARG A 3 1.52 12.41 -18.95
CA ARG A 3 1.02 11.38 -18.02
C ARG A 3 1.50 11.76 -16.62
N MET A 4 0.58 12.19 -15.76
CA MET A 4 0.88 12.33 -14.33
C MET A 4 1.25 10.93 -13.85
N LYS A 5 2.53 10.71 -13.53
CA LYS A 5 2.96 9.41 -13.01
C LYS A 5 2.27 9.21 -11.67
N GLU A 6 1.33 8.26 -11.62
CA GLU A 6 0.69 7.80 -10.39
C GLU A 6 1.76 7.17 -9.47
N ILE A 7 1.53 7.23 -8.16
CA ILE A 7 2.44 6.64 -7.18
C ILE A 7 2.13 5.16 -7.10
N GLN A 8 3.11 4.31 -7.40
CA GLN A 8 3.00 2.88 -7.24
C GLN A 8 3.58 2.46 -5.88
N ILE A 9 2.74 1.90 -5.02
CA ILE A 9 3.14 1.30 -3.74
C ILE A 9 3.11 -0.20 -3.91
N SER A 10 4.26 -0.85 -3.75
CA SER A 10 4.35 -2.30 -3.81
C SER A 10 4.10 -2.91 -2.43
N ILE A 11 3.36 -4.01 -2.37
CA ILE A 11 3.10 -4.78 -1.15
C ILE A 11 3.67 -6.18 -1.32
N LYS A 12 4.31 -6.70 -0.26
CA LYS A 12 4.74 -8.11 -0.21
C LYS A 12 4.50 -8.71 1.17
N GLY A 13 4.31 -10.02 1.21
CA GLY A 13 4.32 -10.78 2.46
C GLY A 13 5.71 -10.82 3.10
N ILE A 14 5.77 -10.88 4.43
CA ILE A 14 7.01 -11.02 5.17
C ILE A 14 7.30 -12.51 5.42
N ALA A 15 8.48 -12.98 4.99
CA ALA A 15 8.87 -14.38 5.11
C ALA A 15 8.82 -14.85 6.57
N GLY A 16 8.19 -16.01 6.81
CA GLY A 16 8.00 -16.58 8.14
C GLY A 16 6.96 -15.88 9.02
N ARG A 17 6.24 -14.86 8.51
CA ARG A 17 5.25 -14.10 9.28
C ARG A 17 3.89 -14.06 8.58
N LYS A 18 3.04 -15.04 8.91
CA LYS A 18 1.72 -15.19 8.30
C LYS A 18 0.81 -14.00 8.65
N GLY A 19 0.20 -13.40 7.63
CA GLY A 19 -0.69 -12.24 7.80
C GLY A 19 0.06 -10.96 8.16
N GLU A 20 1.38 -10.91 7.96
CA GLU A 20 2.16 -9.68 8.03
C GLU A 20 2.70 -9.31 6.65
N TYR A 21 2.57 -8.02 6.33
CA TYR A 21 2.90 -7.47 5.03
C TYR A 21 3.78 -6.23 5.20
N VAL A 22 4.53 -5.91 4.16
CA VAL A 22 5.23 -4.63 4.04
C VAL A 22 4.79 -3.94 2.76
N ALA A 23 4.30 -2.71 2.89
CA ALA A 23 4.09 -1.80 1.78
C ALA A 23 5.30 -0.88 1.65
N TYR A 24 5.78 -0.65 0.44
CA TYR A 24 6.96 0.17 0.20
C TYR A 24 6.85 1.02 -1.07
N TYR A 25 7.46 2.21 -1.00
CA TYR A 25 7.59 3.15 -2.10
C TYR A 25 9.05 3.57 -2.24
N ARG A 26 9.59 3.47 -3.46
CA ARG A 26 10.95 3.91 -3.78
C ARG A 26 10.93 5.35 -4.30
N SER A 27 11.66 6.23 -3.60
CA SER A 27 11.92 7.59 -4.05
C SER A 27 13.25 7.67 -4.76
N GLU A 28 13.22 7.85 -6.08
CA GLU A 28 14.42 8.09 -6.89
C GLU A 28 15.09 9.43 -6.54
N PHE A 29 14.29 10.44 -6.15
CA PHE A 29 14.82 11.77 -5.82
C PHE A 29 15.61 11.79 -4.52
N LEU A 30 15.15 11.03 -3.51
CA LEU A 30 15.80 10.96 -2.20
C LEU A 30 16.76 9.78 -2.07
N ASP A 31 16.88 8.94 -3.10
CA ASP A 31 17.59 7.66 -3.06
C ASP A 31 17.16 6.78 -1.86
N ALA A 32 15.87 6.84 -1.49
CA ALA A 32 15.35 6.26 -0.24
C ALA A 32 14.10 5.41 -0.47
N THR A 33 13.87 4.45 0.44
CA THR A 33 12.66 3.61 0.45
C THR A 33 11.86 3.90 1.70
N PHE A 34 10.62 4.37 1.53
CA PHE A 34 9.64 4.48 2.60
C PHE A 34 8.89 3.17 2.70
N CYS A 35 8.67 2.66 3.91
CA CYS A 35 7.91 1.44 4.12
C CYS A 35 7.08 1.47 5.40
N VAL A 36 6.01 0.66 5.40
CA VAL A 36 5.21 0.37 6.58
C VAL A 36 4.99 -1.14 6.66
N CYS A 37 5.21 -1.71 7.85
CA CYS A 37 4.85 -3.09 8.15
C CYS A 37 3.48 -3.10 8.83
N PHE A 38 2.58 -3.96 8.37
CA PHE A 38 1.21 -4.02 8.87
C PHE A 38 0.69 -5.46 8.90
N LYS A 39 -0.36 -5.67 9.69
CA LYS A 39 -1.03 -6.98 9.83
C LYS A 39 -2.32 -7.03 9.01
N ASP A 40 -2.76 -8.24 8.69
CA ASP A 40 -4.06 -8.52 8.05
C ASP A 40 -5.25 -8.28 9.00
N ASN A 41 -5.48 -7.03 9.39
CA ASN A 41 -6.58 -6.62 10.26
C ASN A 41 -6.93 -5.13 10.07
N ILE A 42 -8.00 -4.67 10.74
CA ILE A 42 -8.49 -3.28 10.66
C ILE A 42 -7.39 -2.25 10.98
N VAL A 43 -6.60 -2.49 12.04
CA VAL A 43 -5.53 -1.56 12.44
C VAL A 43 -4.43 -1.52 11.39
N GLY A 44 -4.13 -2.65 10.75
CA GLY A 44 -3.22 -2.72 9.63
C GLY A 44 -3.73 -2.00 8.38
N ALA A 45 -5.04 -2.03 8.11
CA ALA A 45 -5.66 -1.24 7.06
C ALA A 45 -5.52 0.26 7.30
N VAL A 46 -5.73 0.71 8.56
CA VAL A 46 -5.49 2.10 8.94
C VAL A 46 -4.02 2.48 8.73
N ALA A 47 -3.08 1.63 9.13
CA ALA A 47 -1.65 1.88 8.92
C ALA A 47 -1.28 2.01 7.43
N LEU A 48 -1.84 1.13 6.57
CA LEU A 48 -1.63 1.18 5.13
C LEU A 48 -2.23 2.45 4.50
N GLN A 49 -3.44 2.83 4.92
CA GLN A 49 -4.11 4.05 4.47
C GLN A 49 -3.27 5.28 4.84
N SER A 50 -2.87 5.42 6.11
CA SER A 50 -2.06 6.55 6.58
C SER A 50 -0.71 6.64 5.86
N PHE A 51 -0.08 5.49 5.59
CA PHE A 51 1.13 5.44 4.76
C PHE A 51 0.87 5.96 3.35
N SER A 52 -0.21 5.53 2.70
CA SER A 52 -0.57 6.00 1.36
C SER A 52 -0.82 7.52 1.34
N GLU A 53 -1.49 8.07 2.35
CA GLU A 53 -1.79 9.50 2.47
C GLU A 53 -0.51 10.32 2.70
N MET A 54 0.40 9.84 3.55
CA MET A 54 1.71 10.46 3.75
C MET A 54 2.48 10.57 2.43
N ILE A 55 2.48 9.52 1.61
CA ILE A 55 3.18 9.51 0.32
C ILE A 55 2.48 10.44 -0.69
N LYS A 56 1.14 10.43 -0.77
CA LYS A 56 0.36 11.36 -1.62
C LYS A 56 0.66 12.82 -1.29
N LEU A 57 0.64 13.16 0.00
CA LEU A 57 0.90 14.52 0.48
C LEU A 57 2.33 14.96 0.16
N LYS A 58 3.31 14.08 0.40
CA LYS A 58 4.74 14.41 0.17
C LYS A 58 5.08 14.70 -1.29
N TYR A 59 4.42 14.04 -2.24
CA TYR A 59 4.72 14.18 -3.67
C TYR A 59 3.63 14.92 -4.46
N GLU A 60 2.65 15.50 -3.77
CA GLU A 60 1.52 16.24 -4.38
C GLU A 60 0.83 15.42 -5.48
N ARG A 61 0.40 14.20 -5.12
CA ARG A 61 -0.28 13.26 -6.02
C ARG A 61 -1.65 12.90 -5.51
N GLU A 62 -2.62 12.86 -6.42
CA GLU A 62 -4.01 12.53 -6.11
C GLU A 62 -4.24 11.02 -5.96
N ARG A 63 -3.44 10.20 -6.66
CA ARG A 63 -3.67 8.76 -6.80
C ARG A 63 -2.43 7.95 -6.42
N VAL A 64 -2.73 6.85 -5.74
CA VAL A 64 -1.80 5.77 -5.43
C VAL A 64 -2.41 4.49 -5.98
N GLU A 65 -1.58 3.71 -6.67
CA GLU A 65 -1.91 2.34 -7.05
C GLU A 65 -1.12 1.37 -6.18
N PHE A 66 -1.77 0.29 -5.77
CA PHE A 66 -1.14 -0.77 -5.01
C PHE A 66 -0.83 -1.94 -5.93
N GLU A 67 0.41 -2.42 -5.88
CA GLU A 67 0.84 -3.60 -6.61
C GLU A 67 1.22 -4.70 -5.63
N LEU A 68 0.65 -5.90 -5.81
CA LEU A 68 1.03 -7.08 -5.04
C LEU A 68 2.23 -7.74 -5.69
N THR A 69 3.33 -7.82 -4.96
CA THR A 69 4.60 -8.39 -5.42
C THR A 69 4.90 -9.68 -4.65
N GLY A 70 5.08 -10.79 -5.37
CA GLY A 70 5.41 -12.11 -4.81
C GLY A 70 4.27 -13.14 -4.86
N GLU A 71 4.58 -14.41 -4.56
CA GLU A 71 3.75 -15.54 -4.97
C GLU A 71 2.48 -15.81 -4.15
N ARG A 72 2.26 -15.26 -2.95
CA ARG A 72 1.03 -15.51 -2.17
C ARG A 72 0.70 -14.36 -1.24
N VAL A 73 0.01 -13.34 -1.75
CA VAL A 73 -0.67 -12.37 -0.90
C VAL A 73 -2.14 -12.77 -0.83
N GLU A 74 -2.52 -13.45 0.24
CA GLU A 74 -3.92 -13.81 0.53
C GLU A 74 -4.42 -12.90 1.65
N PHE A 75 -5.03 -11.78 1.28
CA PHE A 75 -5.72 -10.94 2.26
C PHE A 75 -7.02 -11.60 2.68
N LYS A 76 -7.24 -11.68 4.00
CA LYS A 76 -8.50 -12.11 4.60
C LYS A 76 -9.34 -10.93 5.06
N SER A 77 -8.72 -9.82 5.44
CA SER A 77 -9.43 -8.59 5.83
C SER A 77 -10.05 -7.92 4.61
N ARG A 78 -11.35 -7.61 4.73
CA ARG A 78 -12.06 -6.77 3.75
C ARG A 78 -11.54 -5.33 3.78
N ASP A 79 -11.23 -4.80 4.95
CA ASP A 79 -10.75 -3.43 5.13
C ASP A 79 -9.45 -3.17 4.34
N LEU A 80 -8.55 -4.17 4.31
CA LEU A 80 -7.33 -4.07 3.49
C LEU A 80 -7.64 -4.09 1.99
N PHE A 81 -8.60 -4.91 1.57
CA PHE A 81 -9.03 -4.95 0.17
C PHE A 81 -9.64 -3.60 -0.27
N GLU A 82 -10.46 -2.99 0.57
CA GLU A 82 -11.05 -1.67 0.29
C GLU A 82 -9.97 -0.58 0.14
N VAL A 83 -8.97 -0.56 1.03
CA VAL A 83 -7.86 0.41 0.94
C VAL A 83 -7.08 0.23 -0.36
N MET A 84 -6.82 -1.01 -0.79
CA MET A 84 -6.06 -1.27 -2.01
C MET A 84 -6.83 -0.97 -3.29
N THR A 85 -8.13 -1.23 -3.30
CA THR A 85 -8.97 -1.08 -4.51
C THR A 85 -9.66 0.28 -4.60
N GLY A 86 -9.64 1.07 -3.52
CA GLY A 86 -10.40 2.31 -3.41
C GLY A 86 -11.92 2.11 -3.52
N SER A 87 -12.40 0.87 -3.46
CA SER A 87 -13.80 0.50 -3.64
C SER A 87 -14.38 0.09 -2.29
N ARG A 88 -15.40 0.79 -1.82
CA ARG A 88 -16.23 0.30 -0.71
C ARG A 88 -16.99 -0.93 -1.20
N LEU A 89 -16.87 -2.05 -0.51
CA LEU A 89 -17.71 -3.21 -0.78
C LEU A 89 -19.07 -2.93 -0.13
N ASP A 90 -20.02 -2.43 -0.91
CA ASP A 90 -21.41 -2.28 -0.46
C ASP A 90 -21.95 -3.65 -0.02
N LYS A 91 -22.56 -3.67 1.18
CA LYS A 91 -23.04 -4.88 1.88
C LYS A 91 -24.16 -5.61 1.15
#